data_AF-A0A951ZHX2-F1
#
_entry.id   AF-A0A951ZHX2-F1
#
_cell.length_a   1.000
_cell.length_b   1.000
_cell.length_c   1.000
_cell.angle_alpha   90.00
_cell.angle_beta   90.00
_cell.angle_gamma   90.00
#
_symmetry.space_group_name_H-M   'P 1'
#
loop_
_entity.id
_entity.type
_entity.pdbx_description
1 polymer ?
#
loop_
_entity_poly.entity_id
_entity_poly.type
_entity_poly.pdbx_seq_one_letter_code
_entity_poly.pdbx_strand_id
1 'polypeptide(L)'
;MMRRTFFLFAVLVVQDASPLAAQSSMAVLSMPASARAAGAGDVAPVAVDASALFYGAQRLPTVRTVTASAGTWIGDAQFATVALAIPVGWQRRAGSVLALGVQSLDYGSADEYVPDPATDGTRGTATGGRVSGNELAVTLGLRQGTTRRRTGAALSFLRQQVADLSASALTMSVATGVTLGRWDADLSLEHVSSSARNPARQTLTIPSQTRLSVASPNWTVADATLRGVAEIRRANRLGTTSVLGAECTVASAAGWQLEGRGAYLVYSDETARAPWTVGGSAGRGAWSLDYAYQGFGGLGAVHRMGITWHSRDPRSPSR
;
A
#
# COMPACT_ATOMS: atom_id res chain seq x y z
N MET A 1 -71.61 -6.93 -20.58
CA MET A 1 -71.37 -5.75 -19.73
C MET A 1 -70.94 -6.21 -18.35
N MET A 2 -69.66 -6.10 -18.00
CA MET A 2 -69.18 -5.84 -16.62
C MET A 2 -67.65 -5.73 -16.63
N ARG A 3 -67.18 -4.78 -15.82
CA ARG A 3 -65.90 -4.07 -15.88
C ARG A 3 -64.70 -4.96 -15.47
N ARG A 4 -63.61 -4.90 -16.24
CA ARG A 4 -62.27 -5.28 -15.78
C ARG A 4 -61.58 -4.03 -15.25
N THR A 5 -61.40 -3.97 -13.94
CA THR A 5 -60.63 -2.93 -13.24
C THR A 5 -59.14 -3.18 -13.50
N PHE A 6 -58.49 -2.32 -14.28
CA PHE A 6 -57.03 -2.29 -14.37
C PHE A 6 -56.51 -1.32 -13.30
N PHE A 7 -55.78 -1.86 -12.32
CA PHE A 7 -54.94 -1.07 -11.42
C PHE A 7 -53.66 -0.69 -12.18
N LEU A 8 -53.46 0.60 -12.39
CA LEU A 8 -52.22 1.15 -12.92
C LEU A 8 -51.26 1.37 -11.73
N PHE A 9 -50.22 0.54 -11.62
CA PHE A 9 -49.07 0.84 -10.75
C PHE A 9 -48.14 1.78 -11.49
N ALA A 10 -48.03 3.03 -11.03
CA ALA A 10 -46.96 3.92 -11.45
C ALA A 10 -45.66 3.47 -10.77
N VAL A 11 -44.72 2.93 -11.56
CA VAL A 11 -43.35 2.70 -11.12
C VAL A 11 -42.65 4.05 -11.12
N LEU A 12 -42.40 4.59 -9.93
CA LEU A 12 -41.51 5.74 -9.75
C LEU A 12 -40.08 5.23 -10.03
N VAL A 13 -39.52 5.58 -11.19
CA VAL A 13 -38.09 5.38 -11.45
C VAL A 13 -37.35 6.43 -10.63
N VAL A 14 -36.97 6.06 -9.40
CA VAL A 14 -35.90 6.74 -8.69
C VAL A 14 -34.63 6.41 -9.48
N GLN A 15 -34.06 7.40 -10.16
CA GLN A 15 -32.71 7.27 -10.72
C GLN A 15 -31.75 7.13 -9.54
N ASP A 16 -31.42 5.89 -9.17
CA ASP A 16 -30.35 5.60 -8.23
C ASP A 16 -29.05 6.16 -8.83
N ALA A 17 -28.58 7.29 -8.28
CA ALA A 17 -27.24 7.77 -8.54
C ALA A 17 -26.28 6.65 -8.20
N SER A 18 -25.60 6.10 -9.22
CA SER A 18 -24.61 5.06 -9.01
C SER A 18 -23.54 5.62 -8.08
N PRO A 19 -23.25 4.95 -6.94
CA PRO A 19 -22.24 5.44 -6.02
C PRO A 19 -20.91 5.56 -6.76
N LEU A 20 -20.24 6.71 -6.59
CA LEU A 20 -18.92 6.95 -7.16
C LEU A 20 -17.96 5.85 -6.68
N ALA A 21 -16.96 5.48 -7.48
CA ALA A 21 -16.01 4.40 -7.14
C ALA A 21 -15.38 4.58 -5.75
N ALA A 22 -15.11 5.83 -5.35
CA ALA A 22 -14.61 6.21 -4.02
C ALA A 22 -15.55 5.85 -2.86
N GLN A 23 -16.85 5.66 -3.10
CA GLN A 23 -17.84 5.25 -2.09
C GLN A 23 -17.97 3.71 -1.96
N SER A 24 -17.29 2.95 -2.83
CA SER A 24 -17.49 1.50 -2.98
C SER A 24 -16.25 0.65 -2.68
N SER A 25 -15.08 1.27 -2.49
CA SER A 25 -13.82 0.59 -2.18
C SER A 25 -12.91 1.40 -1.27
N MET A 26 -12.10 0.72 -0.47
CA MET A 26 -11.05 1.34 0.35
C MET A 26 -9.69 1.26 -0.37
N ALA A 27 -9.29 2.34 -1.03
CA ALA A 27 -8.08 2.39 -1.83
C ALA A 27 -6.80 2.48 -0.99
N VAL A 28 -6.86 2.94 0.27
CA VAL A 28 -5.69 3.13 1.13
C VAL A 28 -4.77 1.89 1.22
N LEU A 29 -5.35 0.69 1.11
CA LEU A 29 -4.65 -0.59 1.18
C LEU A 29 -3.97 -1.04 -0.12
N SER A 30 -4.35 -0.49 -1.27
CA SER A 30 -3.70 -0.77 -2.56
C SER A 30 -2.57 0.22 -2.88
N MET A 31 -2.40 1.24 -2.05
CA MET A 31 -1.38 2.28 -2.23
C MET A 31 0.00 1.78 -1.79
N PRO A 32 1.06 2.08 -2.56
CA PRO A 32 2.43 1.81 -2.16
C PRO A 32 2.78 2.41 -0.81
N ALA A 33 3.02 1.57 0.20
CA ALA A 33 3.12 1.99 1.58
C ALA A 33 4.49 2.62 1.95
N SER A 34 5.47 2.61 1.06
CA SER A 34 6.77 3.27 1.29
C SER A 34 7.42 3.72 -0.03
N ALA A 35 8.18 4.82 0.03
CA ALA A 35 8.96 5.29 -1.12
C ALA A 35 9.95 4.22 -1.61
N ARG A 36 10.60 3.50 -0.67
CA ARG A 36 11.54 2.43 -1.01
C ARG A 36 10.92 1.35 -1.91
N ALA A 37 9.82 0.75 -1.48
CA ALA A 37 9.14 -0.27 -2.28
C ALA A 37 8.48 0.32 -3.54
N ALA A 38 7.94 1.54 -3.46
CA ALA A 38 7.34 2.23 -4.61
C ALA A 38 8.33 2.41 -5.78
N GLY A 39 9.61 2.68 -5.49
CA GLY A 39 10.67 2.81 -6.49
C GLY A 39 11.07 1.49 -7.17
N ALA A 40 10.69 0.36 -6.58
CA ALA A 40 10.94 -0.98 -7.09
C ALA A 40 9.65 -1.71 -7.49
N GLY A 41 8.63 -0.99 -7.96
CA GLY A 41 7.40 -1.58 -8.49
C GLY A 41 6.45 -2.10 -7.41
N ASP A 42 6.61 -1.64 -6.18
CA ASP A 42 5.83 -2.07 -5.03
C ASP A 42 6.05 -3.55 -4.69
N VAL A 43 7.28 -4.06 -4.85
CA VAL A 43 7.60 -5.47 -4.56
C VAL A 43 7.94 -5.66 -3.09
N ALA A 44 7.34 -6.69 -2.47
CA ALA A 44 7.55 -7.01 -1.07
C ALA A 44 9.04 -7.23 -0.69
N PRO A 45 9.88 -7.88 -1.52
CA PRO A 45 11.30 -8.10 -1.25
C PRO A 45 12.17 -6.89 -0.91
N VAL A 46 11.74 -5.70 -1.34
CA VAL A 46 12.45 -4.43 -1.16
C VAL A 46 12.01 -3.70 0.12
N ALA A 47 10.82 -4.00 0.63
CA ALA A 47 10.39 -3.55 1.94
C ALA A 47 11.16 -4.33 3.02
N VAL A 48 12.19 -3.70 3.58
CA VAL A 48 13.12 -4.28 4.58
C VAL A 48 13.12 -3.55 5.91
N ASP A 49 12.40 -2.44 5.99
CA ASP A 49 12.21 -1.61 7.19
C ASP A 49 10.83 -1.87 7.83
N ALA A 50 10.38 -0.98 8.72
CA ALA A 50 9.08 -1.14 9.38
C ALA A 50 7.88 -1.12 8.40
N SER A 51 8.04 -0.56 7.19
CA SER A 51 7.00 -0.60 6.15
C SER A 51 6.74 -2.00 5.62
N ALA A 52 7.65 -2.96 5.85
CA ALA A 52 7.43 -4.38 5.53
C ALA A 52 6.13 -4.93 6.14
N LEU A 53 5.63 -4.31 7.22
CA LEU A 53 4.30 -4.57 7.79
C LEU A 53 3.19 -4.61 6.73
N PHE A 54 3.23 -3.70 5.76
CA PHE A 54 2.20 -3.53 4.73
C PHE A 54 2.38 -4.44 3.51
N TYR A 55 3.47 -5.20 3.43
CA TYR A 55 3.80 -6.11 2.31
C TYR A 55 3.89 -7.59 2.75
N GLY A 56 3.62 -7.86 4.04
CA GLY A 56 3.81 -9.16 4.65
C GLY A 56 4.65 -9.07 5.93
N ALA A 57 3.98 -9.27 7.08
CA ALA A 57 4.61 -9.15 8.40
C ALA A 57 5.76 -10.15 8.65
N GLN A 58 5.86 -11.24 7.91
CA GLN A 58 7.00 -12.19 8.01
C GLN A 58 8.34 -11.50 7.70
N ARG A 59 8.31 -10.38 6.97
CA ARG A 59 9.49 -9.64 6.52
C ARG A 59 9.94 -8.55 7.50
N LEU A 60 9.22 -8.31 8.60
CA LEU A 60 9.55 -7.28 9.58
C LEU A 60 11.00 -7.37 10.07
N PRO A 61 11.73 -6.24 10.19
CA PRO A 61 13.14 -6.24 10.54
C PRO A 61 13.35 -6.74 11.98
N THR A 62 14.42 -7.50 12.21
CA THR A 62 14.82 -7.96 13.55
C THR A 62 15.60 -6.90 14.34
N VAL A 63 15.55 -5.64 13.91
CA VAL A 63 16.10 -4.47 14.58
C VAL A 63 14.98 -3.44 14.77
N ARG A 64 15.05 -2.61 15.82
CA ARG A 64 14.05 -1.54 15.97
C ARG A 64 14.19 -0.57 14.81
N THR A 65 13.07 -0.29 14.16
CA THR A 65 13.02 0.56 12.96
C THR A 65 11.77 1.42 13.01
N VAL A 66 11.89 2.69 12.62
CA VAL A 66 10.78 3.60 12.37
C VAL A 66 10.89 4.07 10.93
N THR A 67 9.80 4.09 10.19
CA THR A 67 9.76 4.64 8.84
C THR A 67 8.54 5.52 8.68
N ALA A 68 8.69 6.58 7.89
CA ALA A 68 7.59 7.41 7.44
C ALA A 68 7.76 7.67 5.94
N SER A 69 6.64 7.71 5.20
CA SER A 69 6.66 8.06 3.78
C SER A 69 5.45 8.89 3.42
N ALA A 70 5.61 9.86 2.53
CA ALA A 70 4.53 10.67 2.01
C ALA A 70 4.73 10.92 0.51
N GLY A 71 3.62 11.17 -0.19
CA GLY A 71 3.64 11.61 -1.58
C GLY A 71 2.31 12.19 -2.00
N THR A 72 2.35 13.11 -2.95
CA THR A 72 1.18 13.63 -3.64
C THR A 72 0.83 12.73 -4.82
N TRP A 73 -0.44 12.42 -4.93
CA TRP A 73 -1.07 11.62 -5.97
C TRP A 73 -1.85 12.52 -6.91
N ILE A 74 -2.34 11.93 -8.00
CA ILE A 74 -3.10 12.63 -9.03
C ILE A 74 -4.37 13.24 -8.40
N GLY A 75 -4.67 14.50 -8.76
CA GLY A 75 -5.88 15.19 -8.30
C GLY A 75 -5.82 15.64 -6.84
N ASP A 76 -4.67 16.18 -6.40
CA ASP A 76 -4.41 16.70 -5.05
C ASP A 76 -4.50 15.67 -3.90
N ALA A 77 -4.73 14.41 -4.21
CA ALA A 77 -4.76 13.36 -3.22
C ALA A 77 -3.39 13.23 -2.52
N GLN A 78 -3.39 13.05 -1.21
CA GLN A 78 -2.17 12.89 -0.42
C GLN A 78 -2.18 11.54 0.24
N PHE A 79 -1.07 10.82 0.16
CA PHE A 79 -0.94 9.54 0.84
C PHE A 79 0.32 9.52 1.70
N ALA A 80 0.11 9.18 2.97
CA ALA A 80 1.15 9.14 3.98
C ALA A 80 1.11 7.83 4.77
N THR A 81 2.28 7.38 5.20
CA THR A 81 2.44 6.19 6.03
C THR A 81 3.45 6.44 7.13
N VAL A 82 3.24 5.80 8.27
CA VAL A 82 4.21 5.70 9.36
C VAL A 82 4.17 4.27 9.89
N ALA A 83 5.32 3.67 10.16
CA ALA A 83 5.39 2.37 10.80
C ALA A 83 6.57 2.25 11.76
N LEU A 84 6.38 1.43 12.79
CA LEU A 84 7.35 1.11 13.83
C LEU A 84 7.43 -0.42 13.96
N ALA A 85 8.64 -0.95 14.00
CA ALA A 85 8.92 -2.36 14.27
C ALA A 85 9.83 -2.48 15.48
N ILE A 86 9.49 -3.36 16.42
CA ILE A 86 10.21 -3.59 17.67
C ILE A 86 10.43 -5.09 17.84
N PRO A 87 11.69 -5.56 17.87
CA PRO A 87 12.00 -6.94 18.24
C PRO A 87 11.58 -7.19 19.69
N VAL A 88 10.82 -8.26 19.91
CA VAL A 88 10.35 -8.67 21.23
C VAL A 88 11.04 -9.96 21.65
N GLY A 89 11.70 -9.93 22.81
CA GLY A 89 12.40 -11.09 23.38
C GLY A 89 11.45 -12.03 24.14
N TRP A 90 10.28 -12.37 23.59
CA TRP A 90 9.39 -13.30 24.28
C TRP A 90 9.98 -14.71 24.28
N GLN A 91 10.28 -15.21 25.49
CA GLN A 91 10.55 -16.60 25.86
C GLN A 91 11.14 -17.47 24.74
N ARG A 92 12.47 -17.49 24.62
CA ARG A 92 13.28 -18.47 23.85
C ARG A 92 13.00 -18.58 22.33
N ARG A 93 12.03 -17.87 21.75
CA ARG A 93 11.78 -17.84 20.30
C ARG A 93 12.54 -16.70 19.64
N ALA A 94 13.75 -17.00 19.15
CA ALA A 94 14.55 -16.07 18.36
C ALA A 94 13.73 -15.53 17.17
N GLY A 95 13.83 -14.22 16.91
CA GLY A 95 13.28 -13.56 15.71
C GLY A 95 11.84 -13.06 15.80
N SER A 96 11.26 -12.93 16.99
CA SER A 96 9.93 -12.34 17.18
C SER A 96 9.96 -10.81 17.09
N VAL A 97 9.05 -10.20 16.32
CA VAL A 97 8.97 -8.74 16.11
C VAL A 97 7.51 -8.31 16.14
N LEU A 98 7.20 -7.27 16.92
CA LEU A 98 5.91 -6.58 16.85
C LEU A 98 6.04 -5.33 15.99
N ALA A 99 4.98 -4.99 15.27
CA ALA A 99 4.92 -3.76 14.50
C ALA A 99 3.55 -3.10 14.58
N LEU A 100 3.56 -1.78 14.45
CA LEU A 100 2.39 -0.92 14.33
C LEU A 100 2.62 0.01 13.14
N GLY A 101 1.61 0.19 12.32
CA GLY A 101 1.65 1.12 11.20
C GLY A 101 0.33 1.82 10.95
N VAL A 102 0.42 3.00 10.37
CA VAL A 102 -0.72 3.82 9.96
C VAL A 102 -0.53 4.19 8.50
N GLN A 103 -1.58 4.07 7.70
CA GLN A 103 -1.67 4.60 6.34
C GLN A 103 -2.84 5.58 6.30
N SER A 104 -2.64 6.74 5.67
CA SER A 104 -3.64 7.77 5.51
C SER A 104 -3.70 8.17 4.04
N LEU A 105 -4.89 8.21 3.48
CA LEU A 105 -5.18 8.71 2.14
C LEU A 105 -6.19 9.85 2.27
N ASP A 106 -5.77 11.05 1.91
CA ASP A 106 -6.64 12.22 1.80
C ASP A 106 -6.94 12.44 0.32
N TYR A 107 -8.22 12.48 -0.06
CA TYR A 107 -8.64 12.74 -1.44
C TYR A 107 -8.72 14.25 -1.75
N GLY A 108 -8.40 15.10 -0.77
CA GLY A 108 -8.59 16.53 -0.86
C GLY A 108 -10.02 16.94 -0.54
N SER A 109 -10.37 18.16 -0.92
CA SER A 109 -11.73 18.68 -0.76
C SER A 109 -12.16 19.51 -1.96
N ALA A 110 -13.43 19.36 -2.31
CA ALA A 110 -14.09 20.10 -3.38
C ALA A 110 -15.21 20.97 -2.80
N ASP A 111 -15.53 22.06 -3.50
CA ASP A 111 -16.68 22.89 -3.14
C ASP A 111 -17.97 22.11 -3.37
N GLU A 112 -18.91 22.26 -2.44
CA GLU A 112 -20.23 21.65 -2.55
C GLU A 112 -21.14 22.52 -3.43
N TYR A 113 -21.80 21.88 -4.39
CA TYR A 113 -22.75 22.53 -5.29
C TYR A 113 -24.12 21.88 -5.14
N VAL A 114 -25.16 22.70 -5.04
CA VAL A 114 -26.54 22.25 -5.25
C VAL A 114 -26.82 22.27 -6.75
N PRO A 115 -27.11 21.11 -7.38
CA PRO A 115 -27.40 21.04 -8.81
C PRO A 115 -28.62 21.90 -9.17
N ASP A 116 -28.52 22.67 -10.25
CA ASP A 116 -29.65 23.44 -10.77
C ASP A 116 -30.54 22.52 -11.63
N PRO A 117 -31.81 22.26 -11.21
CA PRO A 117 -32.73 21.41 -11.95
C PRO A 117 -33.04 21.94 -13.35
N ALA A 118 -32.90 23.24 -13.60
CA ALA A 118 -33.14 23.84 -14.91
C ALA A 118 -32.03 23.52 -15.94
N THR A 119 -30.92 22.92 -15.50
CA THR A 119 -29.77 22.58 -16.34
C THR A 119 -29.45 21.09 -16.35
N ASP A 120 -30.39 20.24 -15.93
CA ASP A 120 -30.16 18.80 -15.70
C ASP A 120 -28.94 18.53 -14.79
N GLY A 121 -28.66 19.43 -13.85
CA GLY A 121 -27.54 19.32 -12.90
C GLY A 121 -26.15 19.54 -13.49
N THR A 122 -26.03 19.99 -14.74
CA THR A 122 -24.74 20.35 -15.35
C THR A 122 -24.15 21.64 -14.79
N ARG A 123 -24.99 22.49 -14.20
CA ARG A 123 -24.59 23.66 -13.41
C ARG A 123 -25.14 23.52 -12.00
N GLY A 124 -24.51 24.22 -11.05
CA GLY A 124 -24.97 24.26 -9.68
C GLY A 124 -24.58 25.58 -9.01
N THR A 125 -25.26 25.88 -7.92
CA THR A 125 -24.91 27.01 -7.06
C THR A 125 -24.05 26.49 -5.93
N ALA A 126 -22.89 27.10 -5.72
CA ALA A 126 -22.02 26.74 -4.59
C ALA A 126 -22.77 27.00 -3.27
N THR A 127 -22.77 26.03 -2.36
CA THR A 127 -23.42 26.15 -1.04
C THR A 127 -22.57 26.94 -0.05
N GLY A 128 -21.29 27.14 -0.37
CA GLY A 128 -20.27 27.61 0.57
C GLY A 128 -19.72 26.51 1.47
N GLY A 129 -20.25 25.28 1.39
CA GLY A 129 -19.73 24.09 2.03
C GLY A 129 -18.59 23.44 1.22
N ARG A 130 -17.83 22.55 1.88
CA ARG A 130 -16.81 21.72 1.23
C ARG A 130 -17.07 20.25 1.54
N VAL A 131 -16.90 19.41 0.54
CA VAL A 131 -16.92 17.95 0.67
C VAL A 131 -15.49 17.44 0.61
N SER A 132 -15.08 16.70 1.63
CA SER A 132 -13.79 16.00 1.67
C SER A 132 -13.97 14.49 1.72
N GLY A 133 -12.91 13.77 1.37
CA GLY A 133 -12.84 12.33 1.54
C GLY A 133 -11.50 11.94 2.12
N ASN A 134 -11.50 11.02 3.08
CA ASN A 134 -10.28 10.45 3.62
C ASN A 134 -10.45 8.99 4.04
N GLU A 135 -9.36 8.25 3.99
CA GLU A 135 -9.24 6.88 4.46
C GLU A 135 -8.05 6.74 5.41
N LEU A 136 -8.24 5.93 6.44
CA LEU A 136 -7.25 5.62 7.46
C LEU A 136 -7.19 4.11 7.64
N ALA A 137 -5.99 3.56 7.64
CA ALA A 137 -5.72 2.18 8.02
C ALA A 137 -4.74 2.13 9.18
N VAL A 138 -5.09 1.46 10.27
CA VAL A 138 -4.20 1.17 11.40
C VAL A 138 -3.93 -0.32 11.43
N THR A 139 -2.67 -0.72 11.31
CA THR A 139 -2.25 -2.11 11.18
C THR A 139 -1.33 -2.51 12.34
N LEU A 140 -1.66 -3.62 12.99
CA LEU A 140 -0.81 -4.29 13.96
C LEU A 140 -0.26 -5.57 13.33
N GLY A 141 1.04 -5.82 13.49
CA GLY A 141 1.69 -6.99 12.92
C GLY A 141 2.59 -7.72 13.90
N LEU A 142 2.72 -9.02 13.67
CA LEU A 142 3.61 -9.91 14.39
C LEU A 142 4.39 -10.75 13.38
N ARG A 143 5.70 -10.81 13.57
CA ARG A 143 6.61 -11.77 12.95
C ARG A 143 7.04 -12.81 13.97
N GLN A 144 7.14 -14.06 13.55
CA GLN A 144 7.84 -15.12 14.27
C GLN A 144 8.72 -15.94 13.34
N GLY A 145 9.77 -16.56 13.90
CA GLY A 145 10.61 -17.52 13.20
C GLY A 145 12.07 -17.10 13.08
N THR A 146 12.82 -17.90 12.34
CA THR A 146 14.27 -17.74 12.18
C THR A 146 14.60 -16.97 10.89
N THR A 147 15.89 -16.87 10.56
CA THR A 147 16.32 -16.38 9.26
C THR A 147 15.86 -17.28 8.11
N ARG A 148 15.81 -18.61 8.32
CA ARG A 148 15.46 -19.58 7.26
C ARG A 148 13.97 -19.76 7.04
N ARG A 149 13.16 -19.62 8.09
CA ARG A 149 11.70 -19.81 8.04
C ARG A 149 11.04 -18.74 8.90
N ARG A 150 10.20 -17.93 8.27
CA ARG A 150 9.56 -16.77 8.86
C ARG A 150 8.07 -16.85 8.60
N THR A 151 7.27 -16.54 9.59
CA THR A 151 5.83 -16.37 9.46
C THR A 151 5.44 -15.03 10.01
N GLY A 152 4.34 -14.49 9.51
CA GLY A 152 3.80 -13.24 10.01
C GLY A 152 2.29 -13.19 9.86
N ALA A 153 1.68 -12.42 10.74
CA ALA A 153 0.26 -12.10 10.71
C ALA A 153 0.08 -10.62 10.99
N ALA A 154 -0.97 -10.03 10.42
CA ALA A 154 -1.36 -8.66 10.70
C ALA A 154 -2.88 -8.52 10.79
N LEU A 155 -3.31 -7.56 11.59
CA LEU A 155 -4.70 -7.14 11.74
C LEU A 155 -4.77 -5.65 11.43
N SER A 156 -5.68 -5.26 10.54
CA SER A 156 -5.87 -3.86 10.14
C SER A 156 -7.28 -3.39 10.42
N PHE A 157 -7.41 -2.24 11.07
CA PHE A 157 -8.65 -1.49 11.20
C PHE A 157 -8.67 -0.37 10.17
N LEU A 158 -9.74 -0.31 9.40
CA LEU A 158 -9.94 0.67 8.33
C LEU A 158 -11.08 1.60 8.71
N ARG A 159 -10.93 2.88 8.39
CA ARG A 159 -11.99 3.87 8.46
C ARG A 159 -11.97 4.72 7.20
N GLN A 160 -13.11 4.86 6.56
CA GLN A 160 -13.34 5.75 5.44
C GLN A 160 -14.36 6.80 5.86
N GLN A 161 -14.14 8.04 5.46
CA GLN A 161 -15.09 9.12 5.59
C GLN A 161 -15.15 9.88 4.26
N VAL A 162 -16.35 10.07 3.73
CA VAL A 162 -16.63 10.80 2.50
C VAL A 162 -17.84 11.67 2.75
N ALA A 163 -17.66 12.99 2.73
CA ALA A 163 -18.64 13.93 3.26
C ALA A 163 -19.05 13.53 4.71
N ASP A 164 -20.35 13.40 4.95
CA ASP A 164 -20.92 13.00 6.24
C ASP A 164 -21.03 11.48 6.42
N LEU A 165 -20.67 10.70 5.38
CA LEU A 165 -20.75 9.25 5.43
C LEU A 165 -19.45 8.68 6.00
N SER A 166 -19.58 7.73 6.91
CA SER A 166 -18.43 6.98 7.42
C SER A 166 -18.67 5.48 7.39
N ALA A 167 -17.60 4.74 7.18
CA ALA A 167 -17.60 3.30 7.21
C ALA A 167 -16.29 2.77 7.80
N SER A 168 -16.36 1.59 8.40
CA SER A 168 -15.21 0.93 8.98
C SER A 168 -15.17 -0.54 8.64
N ALA A 169 -13.97 -1.11 8.66
CA ALA A 169 -13.75 -2.51 8.36
C ALA A 169 -12.56 -3.07 9.15
N LEU A 170 -12.56 -4.38 9.34
CA LEU A 170 -11.42 -5.13 9.88
C LEU A 170 -10.93 -6.11 8.84
N THR A 171 -9.63 -6.23 8.70
CA THR A 171 -8.99 -7.16 7.76
C THR A 171 -7.84 -7.89 8.44
N MET A 172 -7.56 -9.10 7.97
CA MET A 172 -6.46 -9.90 8.44
C MET A 172 -5.54 -10.26 7.27
N SER A 173 -4.24 -10.29 7.54
CA SER A 173 -3.22 -10.73 6.60
C SER A 173 -2.37 -11.82 7.25
N VAL A 174 -1.97 -12.82 6.46
CA VAL A 174 -1.07 -13.89 6.89
C VAL A 174 -0.02 -14.13 5.83
N ALA A 175 1.19 -14.47 6.25
CA ALA A 175 2.29 -14.62 5.32
C ALA A 175 3.38 -15.53 5.86
N THR A 176 4.14 -16.13 4.94
CA THR A 176 5.23 -17.04 5.23
C THR A 176 6.39 -16.79 4.27
N GLY A 177 7.60 -17.10 4.72
CA GLY A 177 8.81 -16.95 3.94
C GLY A 177 9.83 -18.02 4.27
N VAL A 178 10.62 -18.38 3.27
CA VAL A 178 11.67 -19.38 3.38
C VAL A 178 12.91 -18.92 2.64
N THR A 179 14.08 -19.16 3.23
CA THR A 179 15.36 -18.99 2.57
C THR A 179 15.86 -20.35 2.07
N LEU A 180 15.94 -20.51 0.75
CA LEU A 180 16.41 -21.72 0.07
C LEU A 180 17.83 -21.46 -0.46
N GLY A 181 18.82 -21.97 0.27
CA GLY A 181 20.22 -21.63 0.01
C GLY A 181 20.48 -20.15 0.28
N ARG A 182 20.66 -19.35 -0.77
CA ARG A 182 20.83 -17.89 -0.70
C ARG A 182 19.66 -17.12 -1.31
N TRP A 183 18.63 -17.82 -1.79
CA TRP A 183 17.41 -17.22 -2.33
C TRP A 183 16.37 -17.06 -1.24
N ASP A 184 15.64 -15.95 -1.25
CA ASP A 184 14.51 -15.71 -0.36
C ASP A 184 13.21 -15.80 -1.16
N ALA A 185 12.26 -16.61 -0.69
CA ALA A 185 10.93 -16.71 -1.27
C ALA A 185 9.87 -16.41 -0.20
N ASP A 186 8.82 -15.69 -0.57
CA ASP A 186 7.74 -15.28 0.32
C ASP A 186 6.37 -15.45 -0.35
N LEU A 187 5.38 -15.86 0.45
CA LEU A 187 3.97 -15.94 0.08
C LEU A 187 3.14 -15.17 1.11
N SER A 188 2.28 -14.25 0.66
CA SER A 188 1.33 -13.53 1.52
C SER A 188 -0.09 -13.58 0.99
N LEU A 189 -1.04 -13.62 1.93
CA LEU A 189 -2.46 -13.39 1.73
C LEU A 189 -2.83 -12.15 2.55
N GLU A 190 -3.23 -11.08 1.88
CA GLU A 190 -3.39 -9.74 2.43
C GLU A 190 -4.86 -9.30 2.38
N HIS A 191 -5.27 -8.61 3.44
CA HIS A 191 -6.57 -7.94 3.58
C HIS A 191 -7.79 -8.86 3.40
N VAL A 192 -7.71 -10.08 3.92
CA VAL A 192 -8.84 -10.99 4.00
C VAL A 192 -9.85 -10.42 5.00
N SER A 193 -11.08 -10.23 4.56
CA SER A 193 -12.15 -9.64 5.36
C SER A 193 -13.48 -10.30 5.05
N SER A 194 -14.37 -10.36 6.04
CA SER A 194 -15.79 -10.58 5.79
C SER A 194 -16.40 -9.25 5.34
N SER A 195 -17.34 -9.28 4.38
CA SER A 195 -17.89 -8.10 3.73
C SER A 195 -18.26 -6.97 4.72
N ALA A 196 -17.56 -5.84 4.65
CA ALA A 196 -17.87 -4.67 5.46
C ALA A 196 -19.11 -3.96 4.88
N ARG A 197 -20.08 -3.64 5.75
CA ARG A 197 -21.29 -2.91 5.37
C ARG A 197 -21.25 -1.52 6.01
N ASN A 198 -21.44 -0.48 5.23
CA ASN A 198 -21.69 0.87 5.74
C ASN A 198 -23.09 0.92 6.40
N PRO A 199 -23.36 1.82 7.38
CA PRO A 199 -24.71 2.19 7.83
C PRO A 199 -25.77 2.34 6.72
N ALA A 200 -25.39 2.80 5.53
CA ALA A 200 -26.24 2.86 4.33
C ALA A 200 -26.47 1.50 3.64
N ARG A 201 -26.09 0.38 4.26
CA ARG A 201 -26.10 -1.01 3.74
C ARG A 201 -25.27 -1.25 2.46
N GLN A 202 -24.44 -0.30 2.06
CA GLN A 202 -23.52 -0.46 0.94
C GLN A 202 -22.37 -1.40 1.33
N THR A 203 -22.03 -2.33 0.44
CA THR A 203 -20.92 -3.27 0.63
C THR A 203 -19.63 -2.60 0.22
N LEU A 204 -18.72 -2.40 1.17
CA LEU A 204 -17.37 -1.93 0.88
C LEU A 204 -16.53 -3.06 0.30
N THR A 205 -15.87 -2.75 -0.81
CA THR A 205 -14.92 -3.65 -1.42
C THR A 205 -13.54 -3.42 -0.81
N ILE A 206 -13.01 -4.44 -0.16
CA ILE A 206 -11.66 -4.41 0.42
C ILE A 206 -10.72 -5.08 -0.59
N PRO A 207 -9.59 -4.43 -0.97
CA PRO A 207 -8.68 -4.95 -1.97
C PRO A 207 -7.83 -6.10 -1.37
N SER A 208 -8.39 -7.30 -1.35
CA SER A 208 -7.66 -8.49 -0.91
C SER A 208 -6.65 -8.91 -1.98
N GLN A 209 -5.46 -9.31 -1.52
CA GLN A 209 -4.34 -9.56 -2.41
C GLN A 209 -3.59 -10.84 -2.03
N THR A 210 -3.11 -11.56 -3.02
CA THR A 210 -2.14 -12.65 -2.85
C THR A 210 -0.84 -12.23 -3.49
N ARG A 211 0.31 -12.40 -2.81
CA ARG A 211 1.63 -12.12 -3.38
C ARG A 211 2.52 -13.34 -3.26
N LEU A 212 3.20 -13.67 -4.35
CA LEU A 212 4.32 -14.58 -4.39
C LEU A 212 5.54 -13.79 -4.84
N SER A 213 6.58 -13.74 -4.02
CA SER A 213 7.79 -12.97 -4.33
C SER A 213 9.05 -13.76 -4.07
N VAL A 214 10.10 -13.40 -4.81
CA VAL A 214 11.42 -13.99 -4.71
C VAL A 214 12.48 -12.90 -4.78
N ALA A 215 13.56 -13.07 -4.01
CA ALA A 215 14.75 -12.27 -4.12
C ALA A 215 15.97 -13.14 -4.33
N SER A 216 16.87 -12.64 -5.17
CA SER A 216 18.15 -13.25 -5.41
C SER A 216 19.09 -13.08 -4.23
N PRO A 217 20.18 -13.87 -4.20
CA PRO A 217 21.35 -13.53 -3.42
C PRO A 217 21.89 -12.16 -3.81
N ASN A 218 22.64 -11.54 -2.90
CA ASN A 218 23.46 -10.39 -3.23
C ASN A 218 24.65 -10.83 -4.09
N TRP A 219 24.84 -10.15 -5.22
CA TRP A 219 26.02 -10.29 -6.07
C TRP A 219 26.91 -9.07 -5.91
N THR A 220 28.18 -9.28 -5.59
CA THR A 220 29.15 -8.19 -5.51
C THR A 220 29.86 -8.06 -6.85
N VAL A 221 29.81 -6.85 -7.43
CA VAL A 221 30.47 -6.51 -8.69
C VAL A 221 31.28 -5.24 -8.44
N ALA A 222 32.60 -5.37 -8.39
CA ALA A 222 33.50 -4.32 -7.91
C ALA A 222 33.03 -3.80 -6.53
N ASP A 223 32.81 -2.48 -6.40
CA ASP A 223 32.38 -1.83 -5.16
C ASP A 223 30.85 -1.77 -4.99
N ALA A 224 30.10 -2.43 -5.88
CA ALA A 224 28.64 -2.44 -5.87
C ALA A 224 28.08 -3.80 -5.44
N THR A 225 26.93 -3.77 -4.76
CA THR A 225 26.12 -4.95 -4.45
C THR A 225 24.81 -4.90 -5.22
N LEU A 226 24.54 -5.93 -6.00
CA LEU A 226 23.34 -6.08 -6.83
C LEU A 226 22.42 -7.14 -6.23
N ARG A 227 21.11 -6.90 -6.30
CA ARG A 227 20.08 -7.85 -5.90
C ARG A 227 18.90 -7.78 -6.87
N GLY A 228 18.50 -8.91 -7.42
CA GLY A 228 17.29 -9.05 -8.24
C GLY A 228 16.09 -9.41 -7.38
N VAL A 229 14.92 -8.92 -7.77
CA VAL A 229 13.64 -9.18 -7.10
C VAL A 229 12.56 -9.44 -8.14
N ALA A 230 11.63 -10.34 -7.83
CA ALA A 230 10.46 -10.57 -8.67
C ALA A 230 9.23 -10.83 -7.79
N GLU A 231 8.06 -10.44 -8.29
CA GLU A 231 6.79 -10.65 -7.61
C GLU A 231 5.68 -10.93 -8.63
N ILE A 232 4.78 -11.84 -8.30
CA ILE A 232 3.46 -11.93 -8.91
C ILE A 232 2.46 -11.64 -7.81
N ARG A 233 1.62 -10.63 -8.02
CA ARG A 233 0.52 -10.29 -7.12
C ARG A 233 -0.80 -10.35 -7.85
N ARG A 234 -1.82 -10.88 -7.19
CA ARG A 234 -3.20 -10.93 -7.68
C ARG A 234 -4.09 -10.23 -6.67
N ALA A 235 -4.74 -9.16 -7.11
CA ALA A 235 -5.69 -8.43 -6.29
C ALA A 235 -7.11 -8.70 -6.79
N ASN A 236 -8.07 -8.81 -5.86
CA ASN A 236 -9.46 -8.98 -6.24
C ASN A 236 -9.93 -7.77 -7.08
N ARG A 237 -10.56 -8.02 -8.23
CA ARG A 237 -11.07 -6.97 -9.15
C ARG A 237 -10.04 -5.98 -9.73
N LEU A 238 -8.75 -6.17 -9.46
CA LEU A 238 -7.64 -5.35 -10.01
C LEU A 238 -6.64 -6.19 -10.83
N GLY A 239 -7.00 -7.43 -11.14
CA GLY A 239 -6.21 -8.31 -11.98
C GLY A 239 -4.93 -8.83 -11.32
N THR A 240 -4.00 -9.25 -12.18
CA THR A 240 -2.67 -9.75 -11.83
C THR A 240 -1.62 -8.74 -12.26
N THR A 241 -0.64 -8.49 -11.40
CA THR A 241 0.56 -7.72 -11.73
C THR A 241 1.78 -8.60 -11.55
N SER A 242 2.62 -8.67 -12.58
CA SER A 242 3.95 -9.29 -12.50
C SER A 242 5.00 -8.19 -12.47
N VAL A 243 6.00 -8.33 -11.61
CA VAL A 243 7.05 -7.34 -11.42
C VAL A 243 8.42 -8.01 -11.46
N LEU A 244 9.35 -7.40 -12.18
CA LEU A 244 10.77 -7.75 -12.17
C LEU A 244 11.56 -6.48 -11.85
N GLY A 245 12.44 -6.53 -10.86
CA GLY A 245 13.22 -5.38 -10.44
C GLY A 245 14.59 -5.74 -9.93
N ALA A 246 15.37 -4.70 -9.62
CA ALA A 246 16.69 -4.82 -9.04
C ALA A 246 17.01 -3.66 -8.10
N GLU A 247 17.87 -3.93 -7.12
CA GLU A 247 18.52 -2.95 -6.24
C GLU A 247 20.04 -3.00 -6.50
N CYS A 248 20.68 -1.83 -6.52
CA CYS A 248 22.12 -1.67 -6.58
C CYS A 248 22.57 -0.75 -5.45
N THR A 249 23.49 -1.22 -4.61
CA THR A 249 24.01 -0.47 -3.47
C THR A 249 25.50 -0.22 -3.63
N VAL A 250 25.94 1.02 -3.40
CA VAL A 250 27.34 1.43 -3.39
C VAL A 250 27.65 2.14 -2.07
N ALA A 251 28.73 1.73 -1.41
CA ALA A 251 29.24 2.42 -0.23
C ALA A 251 30.29 3.47 -0.65
N SER A 252 30.18 4.67 -0.07
CA SER A 252 31.14 5.75 -0.25
C SER A 252 32.17 5.75 0.89
N ALA A 253 33.40 6.16 0.58
CA ALA A 253 34.47 6.35 1.57
C ALA A 253 34.09 7.33 2.70
N ALA A 254 33.13 8.24 2.45
CA ALA A 254 32.64 9.19 3.45
C ALA A 254 31.58 8.59 4.41
N GLY A 255 31.33 7.28 4.35
CA GLY A 255 30.36 6.58 5.19
C GLY A 255 28.90 6.71 4.73
N TRP A 256 28.69 7.19 3.50
CA TRP A 256 27.38 7.17 2.85
C TRP A 256 27.13 5.83 2.18
N GLN A 257 25.87 5.43 2.12
CA GLN A 257 25.43 4.32 1.30
C GLN A 257 24.35 4.80 0.35
N LEU A 258 24.64 4.68 -0.93
CA LEU A 258 23.77 5.07 -2.00
C LEU A 258 23.14 3.81 -2.60
N GLU A 259 21.86 3.87 -2.87
CA GLU A 259 21.14 2.77 -3.47
C GLU A 259 20.29 3.28 -4.63
N GLY A 260 20.37 2.60 -5.76
CA GLY A 260 19.46 2.78 -6.90
C GLY A 260 18.58 1.55 -7.04
N ARG A 261 17.31 1.74 -7.38
CA ARG A 261 16.38 0.65 -7.63
C ARG A 261 15.45 0.97 -8.79
N GLY A 262 15.04 -0.07 -9.50
CA GLY A 262 14.09 0.05 -10.60
C GLY A 262 13.36 -1.25 -10.82
N ALA A 263 12.18 -1.15 -11.41
CA ALA A 263 11.38 -2.33 -11.75
C ALA A 263 10.56 -2.09 -13.02
N TYR A 264 10.27 -3.18 -13.70
CA TYR A 264 9.33 -3.26 -14.80
C TYR A 264 8.09 -4.06 -14.37
N LEU A 265 6.91 -3.58 -14.72
CA LEU A 265 5.61 -4.10 -14.31
C LEU A 265 4.79 -4.49 -15.54
N VAL A 266 4.15 -5.65 -15.47
CA VAL A 266 3.19 -6.15 -16.46
C VAL A 266 1.85 -6.31 -15.76
N TYR A 267 0.81 -5.71 -16.33
CA TYR A 267 -0.55 -5.72 -15.81
C TYR A 267 -1.44 -6.60 -16.69
N SER A 268 -2.34 -7.38 -16.08
CA SER A 268 -3.36 -8.12 -16.84
C SER A 268 -4.51 -7.22 -17.30
N ASP A 269 -4.74 -6.14 -16.57
CA ASP A 269 -5.87 -5.23 -16.76
C ASP A 269 -5.32 -3.85 -17.17
N GLU A 270 -6.14 -3.06 -17.86
CA GLU A 270 -5.75 -1.72 -18.30
C GLU A 270 -5.49 -0.81 -17.09
N THR A 271 -4.38 -0.07 -17.15
CA THR A 271 -4.00 0.88 -16.10
C THR A 271 -3.34 2.12 -16.69
N ALA A 272 -3.56 3.26 -16.05
CA ALA A 272 -2.87 4.51 -16.39
C ALA A 272 -1.39 4.50 -15.95
N ARG A 273 -0.98 3.55 -15.10
CA ARG A 273 0.37 3.48 -14.54
C ARG A 273 1.37 3.04 -15.60
N ALA A 274 2.50 3.74 -15.67
CA ALA A 274 3.62 3.36 -16.52
C ALA A 274 4.17 1.98 -16.12
N PRO A 275 4.64 1.16 -17.07
CA PRO A 275 5.15 -0.17 -16.80
C PRO A 275 6.54 -0.17 -16.13
N TRP A 276 7.00 0.97 -15.62
CA TRP A 276 8.29 1.08 -14.95
C TRP A 276 8.23 2.04 -13.77
N THR A 277 9.09 1.79 -12.79
CA THR A 277 9.32 2.67 -11.64
C THR A 277 10.81 2.76 -11.35
N VAL A 278 11.22 3.88 -10.76
CA VAL A 278 12.59 4.07 -10.30
C VAL A 278 12.60 4.72 -8.94
N GLY A 279 13.65 4.47 -8.17
CA GLY A 279 13.87 5.14 -6.91
C GLY A 279 15.32 5.06 -6.48
N GLY A 280 15.62 5.73 -5.39
CA GLY A 280 16.93 5.65 -4.77
C GLY A 280 16.88 5.96 -3.30
N SER A 281 17.99 5.72 -2.62
CA SER A 281 18.15 6.13 -1.24
C SER A 281 19.56 6.56 -0.92
N ALA A 282 19.67 7.49 0.02
CA ALA A 282 20.93 7.86 0.66
C ALA A 282 20.82 7.57 2.15
N GLY A 283 21.71 6.72 2.67
CA GLY A 283 21.78 6.36 4.08
C GLY A 283 23.12 6.74 4.71
N ARG A 284 23.08 7.14 5.99
CA ARG A 284 24.27 7.37 6.81
C ARG A 284 23.95 7.06 8.27
N GLY A 285 24.73 6.15 8.86
CA GLY A 285 24.53 5.70 10.23
C GLY A 285 23.13 5.10 10.43
N ALA A 286 22.37 5.66 11.38
CA ALA A 286 21.04 5.17 11.72
C ALA A 286 19.92 5.61 10.76
N TRP A 287 20.19 6.49 9.80
CA TRP A 287 19.15 7.14 9.00
C TRP A 287 19.29 6.83 7.50
N SER A 288 18.16 6.73 6.82
CA SER A 288 18.07 6.75 5.35
C SER A 288 16.95 7.66 4.86
N LEU A 289 17.20 8.30 3.71
CA LEU A 289 16.22 9.02 2.93
C LEU A 289 15.96 8.21 1.66
N ASP A 290 14.69 7.95 1.37
CA ASP A 290 14.22 7.22 0.20
C ASP A 290 13.41 8.16 -0.71
N TYR A 291 13.59 7.99 -2.01
CA TYR A 291 12.80 8.67 -3.03
C TYR A 291 12.32 7.68 -4.08
N ALA A 292 11.11 7.89 -4.59
CA ALA A 292 10.57 7.13 -5.70
C ALA A 292 9.77 7.98 -6.67
N TYR A 293 9.82 7.54 -7.92
CA TYR A 293 9.09 8.07 -9.05
C TYR A 293 8.24 6.97 -9.69
N GLN A 294 6.97 7.30 -9.97
CA GLN A 294 6.03 6.44 -10.68
C GLN A 294 5.29 7.26 -11.72
N GLY A 295 5.37 6.88 -13.00
CA GLY A 295 4.65 7.56 -14.07
C GLY A 295 3.20 7.09 -14.18
N PHE A 296 2.31 7.99 -14.61
CA PHE A 296 0.88 7.72 -14.85
C PHE A 296 0.41 8.26 -16.22
N GLY A 297 1.29 8.21 -17.22
CA GLY A 297 0.98 8.65 -18.58
C GLY A 297 0.50 10.11 -18.61
N GLY A 298 -0.64 10.35 -19.26
CA GLY A 298 -1.24 11.68 -19.38
C GLY A 298 -1.75 12.29 -18.07
N LEU A 299 -1.82 11.51 -16.98
CA LEU A 299 -2.20 11.98 -15.65
C LEU A 299 -1.02 12.56 -14.86
N GLY A 300 0.20 12.49 -15.39
CA GLY A 300 1.41 13.00 -14.75
C GLY A 300 2.23 11.92 -14.04
N ALA A 301 2.79 12.25 -12.89
CA ALA A 301 3.65 11.36 -12.12
C ALA A 301 3.48 11.55 -10.62
N VAL A 302 3.78 10.49 -9.86
CA VAL A 302 3.78 10.47 -8.41
C VAL A 302 5.21 10.46 -7.91
N HIS A 303 5.49 11.40 -7.01
CA HIS A 303 6.76 11.54 -6.32
C HIS A 303 6.57 11.20 -4.86
N ARG A 304 7.40 10.31 -4.34
CA ARG A 304 7.31 9.87 -2.95
C ARG A 304 8.64 10.07 -2.25
N MET A 305 8.57 10.55 -1.03
CA MET A 305 9.70 10.63 -0.13
C MET A 305 9.46 9.72 1.06
N GLY A 306 10.53 9.19 1.62
CA GLY A 306 10.49 8.40 2.84
C GLY A 306 11.73 8.64 3.68
N ILE A 307 11.58 8.53 4.99
CA ILE A 307 12.67 8.57 5.95
C ILE A 307 12.57 7.34 6.83
N THR A 308 13.71 6.72 7.08
CA THR A 308 13.79 5.54 7.95
C THR A 308 14.89 5.75 8.98
N TRP A 309 14.59 5.39 10.22
CA TRP A 309 15.53 5.31 11.34
C TRP A 309 15.68 3.86 11.79
N HIS A 310 16.90 3.45 12.09
CA HIS A 310 17.23 2.15 12.66
C HIS A 310 18.02 2.28 13.96
N SER A 311 17.65 1.48 14.97
CA SER A 311 18.34 1.44 16.27
C SER A 311 19.79 0.97 16.23
N ARG A 312 20.17 0.25 15.18
CA ARG A 312 21.55 -0.11 14.85
C ARG A 312 21.72 0.20 13.38
N ASP A 313 22.92 0.61 12.97
CA ASP A 313 23.26 0.64 11.56
C ASP A 313 23.00 -0.77 11.01
N PRO A 314 21.99 -0.98 10.14
CA PRO A 314 21.65 -2.32 9.67
C PRO A 314 22.77 -2.93 8.82
N ARG A 315 23.79 -2.12 8.50
CA ARG A 315 24.77 -2.36 7.45
C ARG A 315 26.21 -2.19 7.93
N SER A 316 26.41 -2.01 9.25
CA SER A 316 27.63 -2.42 9.95
C SER A 316 27.37 -3.83 10.52
N PRO A 317 27.89 -4.92 9.93
CA PRO A 317 28.10 -6.12 10.73
C PRO A 317 29.00 -5.67 11.89
N SER A 318 28.62 -5.99 13.12
CA SER A 318 29.47 -5.74 14.28
C SER A 318 30.91 -6.16 13.98
N ARG A 319 31.87 -5.30 14.32
CA ARG A 319 33.23 -5.74 14.64
C ARG A 319 33.18 -6.81 15.72
#